data_AF-A0A9D1G1Z7-F1
#
_entry.id   AF-A0A9D1G1Z7-F1
#
_cell.length_a   1.000
_cell.length_b   1.000
_cell.length_c   1.000
_cell.angle_alpha   90.00
_cell.angle_beta   90.00
_cell.angle_gamma   90.00
#
_symmetry.space_group_name_H-M   'P 1'
#
loop_
_entity.id
_entity.type
_entity.pdbx_description
1 polymer ?
#
loop_
_entity_poly.entity_id
_entity_poly.type
_entity_poly.pdbx_seq_one_letter_code
_entity_poly.pdbx_strand_id
1 'polypeptide(L)' 'MLTREIIRQKALEYGADLVGFGDIAHFAGAAPQRDPLQILPSAKTVLGFAFRQPRAL' A
#
# COMPACT_ATOMS: atom_id res chain seq x y z
N MET A 1 -18.91 -4.28 -0.03
CA MET A 1 -17.62 -4.89 -0.42
C MET A 1 -16.66 -3.75 -0.74
N LEU A 2 -15.43 -3.77 -0.22
CA LEU A 2 -14.46 -2.72 -0.48
C LEU A 2 -13.84 -2.94 -1.88
N THR A 3 -13.94 -1.97 -2.78
CA THR A 3 -13.35 -2.05 -4.13
C THR A 3 -12.12 -1.16 -4.25
N ARG A 4 -11.33 -1.36 -5.32
CA ARG A 4 -10.13 -0.54 -5.59
C ARG A 4 -10.50 0.92 -5.80
N GLU A 5 -11.65 1.18 -6.42
CA GLU A 5 -12.17 2.51 -6.70
C GLU A 5 -12.52 3.23 -5.41
N ILE A 6 -13.23 2.56 -4.49
CA ILE A 6 -13.58 3.11 -3.17
C ILE A 6 -12.32 3.44 -2.38
N ILE A 7 -11.34 2.53 -2.36
CA ILE A 7 -10.06 2.75 -1.66
C ILE A 7 -9.34 3.97 -2.25
N ARG A 8 -9.28 4.08 -3.58
CA ARG A 8 -8.60 5.21 -4.24
C ARG A 8 -9.29 6.53 -3.94
N GLN A 9 -10.62 6.58 -4.02
CA GLN A 9 -11.40 7.78 -3.71
C GLN A 9 -11.16 8.22 -2.27
N LYS A 10 -11.26 7.30 -1.31
CA LYS A 10 -11.05 7.60 0.11
C LYS A 10 -9.61 7.96 0.45
N ALA A 11 -8.63 7.34 -0.19
CA ALA A 11 -7.22 7.69 0.02
C ALA A 11 -6.94 9.15 -0.35
N LEU A 12 -7.46 9.60 -1.50
CA LEU A 12 -7.33 11.00 -1.93
C LEU A 12 -8.09 11.95 -1.00
N GLU A 13 -9.31 11.59 -0.59
CA GLU A 13 -10.12 12.36 0.37
C GLU A 13 -9.40 12.55 1.72
N TYR A 14 -8.63 11.55 2.15
CA TYR A 14 -7.87 11.56 3.41
C TYR A 14 -6.47 12.17 3.27
N GLY A 15 -6.14 12.77 2.13
CA GLY A 15 -4.90 13.53 1.94
C GLY A 15 -3.70 12.72 1.44
N ALA A 16 -3.90 11.46 1.02
CA ALA A 16 -2.87 10.79 0.22
C ALA A 16 -2.81 11.40 -1.18
N ASP A 17 -1.62 11.62 -1.70
CA ASP A 17 -1.44 12.11 -3.06
C ASP A 17 -1.51 10.99 -4.08
N LEU A 18 -1.06 9.79 -3.70
CA LEU A 18 -1.13 8.58 -4.51
C LEU A 18 -1.46 7.36 -3.64
N VAL A 19 -2.15 6.40 -4.26
CA VAL A 19 -2.38 5.06 -3.71
C VAL A 19 -2.02 4.01 -4.75
N GLY A 20 -1.24 3.03 -4.34
CA GLY A 20 -0.78 1.90 -5.14
C GLY A 20 -1.26 0.57 -4.59
N PHE A 21 -1.45 -0.40 -5.48
CA PHE A 21 -1.89 -1.75 -5.17
C PHE A 21 -0.83 -2.73 -5.69
N GLY A 22 -0.15 -3.44 -4.81
CA GLY A 22 0.86 -4.44 -5.16
C GLY A 22 0.37 -5.85 -4.86
N ASP A 23 0.56 -6.80 -5.79
CA ASP A 23 0.32 -8.22 -5.52
C ASP A 23 1.36 -8.75 -4.52
N ILE A 24 0.93 -9.58 -3.58
CA ILE A 24 1.83 -10.20 -2.60
C ILE A 24 2.89 -11.09 -3.26
N ALA A 25 2.58 -11.66 -4.43
CA ALA A 25 3.51 -12.50 -5.19
C ALA A 25 4.80 -11.76 -5.59
N HIS A 26 4.76 -10.43 -5.72
CA HIS A 26 5.95 -9.63 -6.03
C HIS A 26 6.98 -9.61 -4.89
N PHE A 27 6.60 -10.01 -3.67
CA PHE A 27 7.48 -10.08 -2.50
C PHE A 27 8.11 -11.47 -2.32
N ALA A 28 7.86 -12.42 -3.23
CA ALA A 28 8.47 -13.74 -3.19
C ALA A 28 10.01 -13.64 -3.20
N GLY A 29 10.66 -14.26 -2.21
CA GLY A 29 12.13 -14.22 -2.05
C GLY A 29 12.65 -12.94 -1.40
N ALA A 30 11.79 -12.04 -0.92
CA ALA A 30 12.21 -10.95 -0.06
C ALA A 30 12.84 -11.49 1.24
N ALA A 31 13.79 -10.73 1.80
CA ALA A 31 14.32 -11.05 3.13
C ALA A 31 13.16 -11.13 4.14
N PRO A 32 13.17 -12.08 5.10
CA PRO A 32 12.05 -12.28 6.03
C PRO A 32 11.61 -11.01 6.77
N GLN A 33 12.54 -10.11 7.11
CA GLN A 33 12.23 -8.84 7.78
C GLN A 33 11.45 -7.85 6.90
N ARG A 34 11.39 -8.09 5.58
CA ARG A 34 10.71 -7.26 4.57
C ARG A 34 9.57 -7.99 3.86
N ASP A 35 9.36 -9.27 4.18
CA ASP A 35 8.27 -10.06 3.60
C ASP A 35 6.96 -9.74 4.34
N PRO A 36 5.96 -9.15 3.66
CA PRO A 36 4.68 -8.79 4.29
C PRO A 36 3.93 -10.00 4.85
N LEU A 37 4.20 -11.22 4.36
CA LEU A 37 3.60 -12.46 4.87
C LEU A 37 4.06 -12.80 6.29
N GLN A 38 5.20 -12.27 6.76
CA GLN A 38 5.63 -12.44 8.14
C GLN A 38 4.79 -11.61 9.13
N ILE A 39 4.13 -10.55 8.64
CA ILE A 39 3.22 -9.71 9.43
C ILE A 39 1.79 -10.24 9.33
N LEU A 40 1.33 -10.51 8.11
CA LEU A 40 -0.01 -11.03 7.84
C LEU A 40 0.08 -12.19 6.83
N PRO A 41 0.10 -13.45 7.30
CA PRO A 41 0.27 -14.63 6.43
C PRO A 41 -0.84 -14.83 5.39
N SER A 42 -2.02 -14.24 5.60
CA SER A 42 -3.17 -14.33 4.70
C SER A 42 -3.28 -13.14 3.74
N ALA A 43 -2.29 -12.24 3.71
CA ALA A 43 -2.30 -11.06 2.86
C ALA A 43 -2.29 -11.45 1.37
N LYS A 44 -3.11 -10.77 0.56
CA LYS A 44 -3.17 -10.93 -0.91
C LYS A 44 -2.65 -9.72 -1.67
N THR A 45 -2.66 -8.56 -1.03
CA THR A 45 -2.33 -7.28 -1.67
C THR A 45 -1.71 -6.37 -0.62
N VAL A 46 -0.69 -5.63 -1.03
CA VAL A 46 -0.08 -4.56 -0.24
C VAL A 46 -0.57 -3.22 -0.79
N LEU A 47 -1.05 -2.35 0.10
CA LEU A 47 -1.46 -0.99 -0.24
C LEU A 47 -0.35 -0.02 0.13
N GLY A 48 0.13 0.75 -0.84
CA GLY A 48 1.11 1.82 -0.63
C GLY A 48 0.44 3.18 -0.74
N PHE A 49 0.73 4.09 0.19
CA PHE A 49 0.24 5.47 0.17
C PHE A 49 1.43 6.41 0.07
N ALA A 50 1.35 7.40 -0.81
CA ALA A 50 2.36 8.45 -0.94
C ALA A 50 1.79 9.78 -0.48
N PHE A 51 2.58 10.49 0.32
CA PHE A 51 2.29 11.82 0.83
C PHE A 51 3.45 12.74 0.46
N ARG A 52 3.16 13.80 -0.28
CA ARG A 52 4.13 14.82 -0.66
C ARG A 52 4.55 15.59 0.58
N GLN A 53 5.84 15.66 0.80
CA GLN A 53 6.42 16.50 1.84
C GLN A 53 6.80 17.86 1.25
N PRO A 54 6.60 18.97 1.97
CA PRO A 54 7.14 20.27 1.58
C PRO A 54 8.66 20.18 1.37
N ARG A 55 9.16 20.81 0.30
CA ARG A 55 10.60 20.84 -0.01
C ARG A 55 11.35 21.98 0.69
N ALA A 56 10.63 22.93 1.27
CA ALA A 56 11.13 24.07 2.03
C ALA A 56 10.10 24.48 3.10
N LEU A 57 10.55 25.28 4.07
CA LEU A 57 9.70 25.99 5.04
C LEU A 57 9.13 27.27 4.41
#